data_AF-A0A960ZKA6-F1
#
_entry.id   AF-A0A960ZKA6-F1
#
_cell.length_a   1.000
_cell.length_b   1.000
_cell.length_c   1.000
_cell.angle_alpha   90.00
_cell.angle_beta   90.00
_cell.angle_gamma   90.00
#
_symmetry.space_group_name_H-M   'P 1'
#
loop_
_entity.id
_entity.type
_entity.pdbx_description
1 polymer ?
#
loop_
_entity_poly.entity_id
_entity_poly.type
_entity_poly.pdbx_seq_one_letter_code
_entity_poly.pdbx_strand_id
1 'polypeptide(L)' 'MKKRTIFVLIVMLSVASGFMFAEAKAEPNRIKFSKGKLIKELTGSLQPDEEYEFIFAAKKGQKIYITNSDSNKFA' A
#
# COMPACT_ATOMS: atom_id res chain seq x y z
N MET A 1 48.61 -10.53 10.93
CA MET A 1 47.31 -10.51 11.65
C MET A 1 46.43 -9.33 11.22
N LYS A 2 46.95 -8.10 11.07
CA LYS A 2 46.18 -6.89 10.67
C LYS A 2 45.35 -6.99 9.37
N LYS A 3 45.85 -7.67 8.33
CA LYS A 3 45.18 -7.76 7.01
C LYS A 3 43.94 -8.68 7.00
N ARG A 4 43.91 -9.68 7.87
CA ARG A 4 42.77 -10.63 7.98
C ARG A 4 41.61 -10.01 8.76
N THR A 5 41.90 -9.19 9.77
CA THR A 5 40.90 -8.46 10.54
C THR A 5 40.18 -7.40 9.70
N ILE A 6 40.91 -6.70 8.82
CA ILE A 6 40.33 -5.72 7.88
C ILE A 6 39.40 -6.39 6.87
N PHE A 7 39.79 -7.57 6.37
CA PHE A 7 38.98 -8.30 5.40
C PHE A 7 37.66 -8.79 6.02
N VAL A 8 37.69 -9.28 7.26
CA VAL A 8 36.48 -9.68 8.01
C VAL A 8 35.56 -8.49 8.27
N LEU A 9 36.11 -7.31 8.59
CA LEU A 9 35.33 -6.10 8.83
C LEU A 9 34.58 -5.62 7.56
N ILE A 10 35.22 -5.70 6.39
CA ILE A 10 34.62 -5.30 5.10
C ILE A 10 33.49 -6.26 4.71
N VAL A 11 33.69 -7.57 4.88
CA VAL A 11 32.65 -8.57 4.60
C VAL A 11 31.45 -8.36 5.54
N MET A 12 31.68 -8.06 6.82
CA MET A 12 30.61 -7.83 7.79
C MET A 12 29.80 -6.56 7.51
N LEU A 13 30.41 -5.52 6.93
CA LEU A 13 29.72 -4.28 6.53
C LEU A 13 28.85 -4.46 5.27
N SER A 14 29.18 -5.40 4.40
CA SER A 14 28.43 -5.66 3.15
C SER A 14 27.12 -6.42 3.34
N VAL A 15 26.88 -7.02 4.51
CA VAL A 15 25.62 -7.73 4.83
C VAL A 15 24.56 -6.77 5.39
N ALA A 16 24.94 -5.56 5.81
CA ALA A 16 24.04 -4.60 6.44
C ALA A 16 23.22 -3.74 5.45
N SER A 17 23.58 -3.71 4.16
CA SER A 17 22.95 -2.85 3.16
C SER A 17 21.73 -3.44 2.43
N GLY A 18 21.36 -4.69 2.73
CA GLY A 18 20.33 -5.43 1.97
C GLY A 18 18.90 -5.42 2.54
N PHE A 19 18.64 -4.76 3.67
CA PHE A 19 17.36 -4.92 4.41
C PHE A 19 16.51 -3.67 4.56
N MET A 20 16.85 -2.55 3.92
CA MET A 20 16.04 -1.34 3.99
C MET A 20 15.37 -1.09 2.63
N PHE A 21 14.05 -0.84 2.63
CA PHE A 21 13.18 -0.47 1.50
C PHE A 21 12.60 -1.60 0.64
N ALA A 22 12.10 -2.67 1.25
CA ALA A 22 10.91 -3.31 0.69
C ALA A 22 9.70 -2.55 1.25
N GLU A 23 9.21 -1.55 0.51
CA GLU A 23 7.95 -0.89 0.81
C GLU A 23 6.84 -1.93 0.67
N ALA A 24 6.40 -2.50 1.80
CA ALA A 24 5.31 -3.44 1.83
C ALA A 24 4.02 -2.65 1.56
N LYS A 25 3.69 -2.45 0.27
CA LYS A 25 2.41 -1.87 -0.12
C LYS A 25 1.30 -2.67 0.55
N ALA A 26 0.45 -1.98 1.31
CA ALA A 26 -0.68 -2.62 1.98
C ALA A 26 -1.56 -3.38 0.97
N GLU A 27 -2.08 -4.55 1.35
CA GLU A 27 -2.97 -5.30 0.46
C GLU A 27 -4.20 -4.47 0.09
N PRO A 28 -4.67 -4.55 -1.18
CA PRO A 28 -5.79 -3.76 -1.64
C PRO A 28 -7.09 -4.13 -0.92
N ASN A 29 -7.86 -3.12 -0.54
CA ASN A 29 -9.17 -3.25 0.07
C ASN A 29 -10.19 -3.76 -0.95
N ARG A 30 -10.52 -5.06 -0.87
CA ARG A 30 -11.51 -5.68 -1.76
C ARG A 30 -12.93 -5.45 -1.26
N ILE A 31 -13.68 -4.61 -1.96
CA ILE A 31 -15.05 -4.26 -1.63
C ILE A 31 -16.01 -5.35 -2.12
N LYS A 32 -16.82 -5.85 -1.20
CA LYS A 32 -17.96 -6.73 -1.49
C LYS A 32 -19.25 -6.02 -1.05
N PHE A 33 -20.20 -5.93 -1.98
CA PHE A 33 -21.53 -5.41 -1.68
C PHE A 33 -22.38 -6.51 -1.05
N SER A 34 -23.09 -6.17 0.02
CA SER A 34 -24.10 -7.05 0.60
C SER A 34 -25.21 -7.31 -0.42
N LYS A 35 -25.84 -8.48 -0.35
CA LYS A 35 -26.92 -8.85 -1.28
C LYS A 35 -28.01 -7.78 -1.30
N GLY A 36 -28.37 -7.31 -2.49
CA GLY A 36 -29.39 -6.28 -2.70
C GLY A 36 -28.95 -4.84 -2.40
N LYS A 37 -27.67 -4.60 -2.06
CA LYS A 37 -27.13 -3.26 -1.85
C LYS A 37 -26.34 -2.78 -3.08
N LEU A 38 -26.50 -1.50 -3.38
CA LEU A 38 -25.78 -0.79 -4.44
C LEU A 38 -24.73 0.20 -3.90
N ILE A 39 -24.74 0.41 -2.58
CA ILE A 39 -23.91 1.40 -1.89
C ILE A 39 -23.09 0.68 -0.83
N LYS A 40 -21.82 1.09 -0.71
CA LYS A 40 -20.93 0.70 0.38
C LYS A 40 -20.20 1.96 0.84
N GLU A 41 -20.36 2.28 2.11
CA GLU A 41 -19.59 3.33 2.76
C GLU A 41 -18.36 2.72 3.40
N LEU A 42 -17.23 3.42 3.29
CA LEU A 42 -15.94 3.05 3.86
C LEU A 42 -15.39 4.28 4.57
N THR A 43 -14.77 4.05 5.72
CA THR A 43 -14.10 5.07 6.50
C THR A 43 -12.66 4.66 6.73
N GLY A 44 -11.75 5.63 6.71
CA GLY A 44 -10.32 5.40 6.89
C GLY A 44 -9.60 6.73 7.09
N SER A 45 -8.35 6.64 7.52
CA SER A 45 -7.43 7.77 7.60
C SER A 45 -6.22 7.44 6.74
N LEU A 46 -5.81 8.38 5.90
CA LEU A 46 -4.62 8.27 5.07
C LEU A 46 -3.56 9.19 5.65
N GLN A 47 -2.37 8.68 5.95
CA GLN A 47 -1.24 9.54 6.32
C GLN A 47 -0.57 10.11 5.06
N PRO A 48 0.25 11.17 5.19
CA PRO A 48 1.09 11.63 4.09
C PRO A 48 1.91 10.46 3.53
N ASP A 49 2.03 10.39 2.20
CA ASP A 49 2.76 9.36 1.45
C ASP A 49 2.19 7.93 1.56
N GLU A 50 1.00 7.74 2.15
CA GLU A 50 0.26 6.47 2.07
C GLU A 50 -0.70 6.45 0.88
N GLU A 51 -0.96 5.26 0.34
CA GLU A 51 -1.99 5.01 -0.65
C GLU A 51 -2.99 3.95 -0.17
N TYR A 52 -4.27 4.17 -0.46
CA TYR A 52 -5.28 3.11 -0.36
C TYR A 52 -5.79 2.68 -1.73
N GLU A 53 -5.71 1.38 -1.97
CA GLU A 53 -6.26 0.76 -3.16
C GLU A 53 -7.59 0.07 -2.83
N PHE A 54 -8.64 0.40 -3.58
CA PHE A 54 -9.96 -0.22 -3.43
C PHE A 54 -10.36 -0.96 -4.70
N ILE A 55 -10.67 -2.25 -4.57
CA ILE A 55 -11.00 -3.12 -5.71
C ILE A 55 -12.42 -3.65 -5.56
N PHE A 56 -13.25 -3.47 -6.57
CA PHE A 56 -14.58 -4.09 -6.65
C PHE A 56 -14.86 -4.61 -8.05
N ALA A 57 -15.71 -5.63 -8.15
CA ALA A 57 -16.14 -6.17 -9.43
C ALA A 57 -17.34 -5.38 -9.96
N ALA A 58 -17.31 -5.04 -11.25
CA ALA A 58 -18.42 -4.43 -11.97
C ALA A 58 -18.61 -5.12 -13.33
N LYS A 59 -19.83 -5.07 -13.85
CA LYS A 59 -20.19 -5.49 -15.20
C LYS A 59 -20.03 -4.32 -16.17
N LYS A 60 -19.73 -4.64 -17.44
CA LYS A 60 -19.69 -3.66 -18.53
C LYS A 60 -20.99 -2.85 -18.58
N GLY A 61 -20.88 -1.53 -18.69
CA GLY A 61 -22.01 -0.60 -18.78
C GLY A 61 -22.60 -0.15 -17.44
N GLN A 62 -22.10 -0.66 -16.31
CA GLN A 62 -22.47 -0.10 -15.00
C GLN A 62 -21.86 1.29 -14.81
N LYS A 63 -22.66 2.20 -14.24
CA LYS A 63 -22.20 3.53 -13.82
C LYS A 63 -21.79 3.47 -12.36
N ILE A 64 -20.62 4.00 -12.05
CA ILE A 64 -20.06 4.04 -10.71
C ILE A 64 -20.02 5.48 -10.24
N TYR A 65 -20.41 5.70 -8.99
CA TYR A 65 -20.31 6.98 -8.32
C TYR A 65 -19.42 6.79 -7.10
N ILE A 66 -18.36 7.59 -7.02
CA ILE A 66 -17.45 7.65 -5.87
C ILE A 66 -17.58 9.04 -5.30
N THR A 67 -17.92 9.13 -4.02
CA THR A 67 -18.06 10.39 -3.30
C THR A 67 -17.17 10.35 -2.08
N ASN A 68 -16.48 11.46 -1.83
CA ASN A 68 -15.76 11.73 -0.60
C ASN A 68 -16.45 12.91 0.06
N SER A 69 -16.64 12.86 1.38
CA SER A 69 -17.23 13.95 2.14
C SER A 69 -16.38 15.23 2.03
N ASP A 70 -15.08 15.08 1.82
CA ASP A 70 -14.17 16.17 1.46
C ASP A 70 -13.79 16.05 -0.02
N SER A 71 -14.55 16.72 -0.89
CA SER A 71 -14.35 16.68 -2.33
C SER A 71 -13.01 17.25 -2.80
N ASN A 72 -12.33 18.04 -1.97
CA ASN A 72 -11.01 18.61 -2.29
C ASN A 72 -9.88 17.58 -2.15
N LYS A 73 -10.18 16.38 -1.63
CA LYS A 73 -9.22 15.28 -1.40
C LYS A 73 -9.29 14.17 -2.45
N PHE A 74 -9.99 14.40 -3.57
CA PHE A 74 -9.76 13.63 -4.79
C PHE A 74 -8.53 14.23 -5.48
N ALA A 75 -7.35 13.82 -5.02
CA ALA A 75 -6.08 14.12 -5.68
C ALA A 75 -5.89 13.19 -6.89
#